data_AF-A0A4Y9XJU1-F1
#
_entry.id   AF-A0A4Y9XJU1-F1
#
_cell.length_a   1.000
_cell.length_b   1.000
_cell.length_c   1.000
_cell.angle_alpha   90.00
_cell.angle_beta   90.00
_cell.angle_gamma   90.00
#
_symmetry.space_group_name_H-M   'P 1'
#
loop_
_entity.id
_entity.type
_entity.pdbx_description
1 polymer ?
#
loop_
_entity_poly.entity_id
_entity_poly.type
_entity_poly.pdbx_seq_one_letter_code
_entity_poly.pdbx_strand_id
1 'polypeptide(L)'
;AAPFYSTAIEVSPPALLTPVPEQPYVHLHVTLLSTTARTPSATYFGLGSGVAPTEVLTTHNRVREGLGEEPEFNSMTYHGKLRKVDGAPAERDEWVVKIFSKARVEDAWLENMFGAGNVGWVLRKEWDAYPVLPPTVSFPPIKLAKGLYYVNAFEPFISTMETETIASRNVVDLLLHDEWNAGICPAAVEGDEEATAEKAKDDKFVLGWDC
;
A
#
# COMPACT_ATOMS: atom_id res chain seq x y z
N ALA A 1 4.38 -1.05 -6.69
CA ALA A 1 4.96 -1.75 -7.84
C ALA A 1 5.73 -2.97 -7.30
N ALA A 2 6.52 -3.72 -8.09
CA ALA A 2 7.25 -4.89 -7.57
C ALA A 2 8.76 -4.60 -7.40
N PRO A 3 9.39 -4.92 -6.26
CA PRO A 3 10.81 -4.67 -6.05
C PRO A 3 11.66 -5.41 -7.08
N PHE A 4 12.79 -4.84 -7.50
CA PHE A 4 13.65 -5.41 -8.56
C PHE A 4 13.92 -6.93 -8.38
N TYR A 5 14.20 -7.37 -7.15
CA TYR A 5 14.53 -8.75 -6.82
C TYR A 5 13.38 -9.76 -6.99
N SER A 6 12.12 -9.32 -7.03
CA SER A 6 10.98 -10.20 -7.27
C SER A 6 10.63 -10.36 -8.76
N THR A 7 11.33 -9.65 -9.65
CA THR A 7 11.00 -9.59 -11.09
C THR A 7 11.62 -10.70 -11.93
N ALA A 8 12.59 -11.45 -11.39
CA ALA A 8 13.40 -12.41 -12.14
C ALA A 8 14.10 -11.82 -13.38
N ILE A 9 14.35 -10.51 -13.41
CA ILE A 9 15.09 -9.85 -14.48
C ILE A 9 16.58 -10.13 -14.31
N GLU A 10 17.18 -10.74 -15.34
CA GLU A 10 18.62 -10.97 -15.45
C GLU A 10 19.20 -10.16 -16.62
N VAL A 11 20.32 -9.47 -16.38
CA VAL A 11 21.05 -8.72 -17.41
C VAL A 11 22.41 -9.35 -17.64
N SER A 12 22.77 -9.50 -18.92
CA SER A 12 24.04 -10.11 -19.33
C SER A 12 24.84 -9.15 -20.23
N PRO A 13 26.12 -8.86 -19.90
CA PRO A 13 26.80 -9.27 -18.67
C PRO A 13 26.27 -8.49 -17.43
N PRO A 14 26.27 -9.09 -16.23
CA PRO A 14 25.75 -8.44 -15.00
C PRO A 14 26.39 -7.10 -14.68
N ALA A 15 27.64 -6.90 -15.11
CA ALA A 15 28.38 -5.65 -14.92
C ALA A 15 27.75 -4.43 -15.65
N LEU A 16 26.81 -4.65 -16.58
CA LEU A 16 26.07 -3.56 -17.22
C LEU A 16 24.97 -2.98 -16.33
N LEU A 17 24.62 -3.66 -15.24
CA LEU A 17 23.56 -3.25 -14.34
C LEU A 17 24.14 -2.63 -13.07
N THR A 18 23.73 -1.40 -12.76
CA THR A 18 23.98 -0.80 -11.44
C THR A 18 23.28 -1.65 -10.38
N PRO A 19 23.97 -2.08 -9.31
CA PRO A 19 23.35 -2.87 -8.25
C PRO A 19 22.21 -2.10 -7.58
N VAL A 20 21.02 -2.69 -7.61
CA VAL A 20 19.92 -2.31 -6.72
C VAL A 20 20.24 -2.92 -5.34
N PRO A 21 19.97 -2.27 -4.20
CA PRO A 21 20.04 -2.87 -2.87
C PRO A 21 18.74 -3.58 -2.48
N GLU A 22 18.83 -4.70 -1.78
CA GLU A 22 17.66 -5.47 -1.35
C GLU A 22 16.86 -4.70 -0.31
N GLN A 23 15.54 -4.73 -0.47
CA GLN A 23 14.62 -4.03 0.41
C GLN A 23 13.73 -5.06 1.10
N PRO A 24 13.79 -5.19 2.43
CA PRO A 24 12.86 -6.03 3.15
C PRO A 24 11.45 -5.44 3.05
N TYR A 25 10.43 -6.28 2.91
CA TYR A 25 9.03 -5.86 2.88
C TYR A 25 8.29 -6.33 4.13
N VAL A 26 7.27 -5.57 4.51
CA VAL A 26 6.31 -5.98 5.53
C VAL A 26 5.39 -7.04 4.92
N HIS A 27 5.58 -8.29 5.35
CA HIS A 27 4.69 -9.38 5.03
C HIS A 27 3.40 -9.27 5.85
N LEU A 28 2.26 -9.16 5.17
CA LEU A 28 0.94 -9.03 5.78
C LEU A 28 0.02 -10.18 5.37
N HIS A 29 -0.70 -10.70 6.36
CA HIS A 29 -1.88 -11.52 6.13
C HIS A 29 -3.11 -10.60 6.17
N VAL A 30 -3.90 -10.64 5.10
CA VAL A 30 -5.17 -9.93 4.98
C VAL A 30 -6.29 -10.95 5.02
N THR A 31 -7.16 -10.82 6.01
CA THR A 31 -8.39 -11.60 6.10
C THR A 31 -9.58 -10.69 5.81
N LEU A 32 -10.26 -10.97 4.72
CA LEU A 32 -11.56 -10.39 4.39
C LEU A 32 -12.62 -11.43 4.72
N LEU A 33 -13.68 -11.03 5.42
CA LEU A 33 -14.79 -11.93 5.70
C LEU A 33 -16.13 -11.21 5.64
N SER A 34 -17.21 -11.99 5.57
CA SER A 34 -18.53 -11.53 6.01
C SER A 34 -18.89 -12.08 7.37
N THR A 35 -19.72 -11.34 8.12
CA THR A 35 -20.28 -11.83 9.38
C THR A 35 -21.69 -11.29 9.60
N THR A 36 -22.56 -12.03 10.29
CA THR A 36 -23.86 -11.54 10.80
C THR A 36 -23.73 -10.82 12.15
N ALA A 37 -22.53 -10.74 12.73
CA ALA A 37 -22.29 -9.98 13.95
C ALA A 37 -22.16 -8.49 13.64
N ARG A 38 -22.98 -7.65 14.29
CA ARG A 38 -22.96 -6.18 14.12
C ARG A 38 -21.66 -5.52 14.59
N THR A 39 -21.03 -6.13 15.60
CA THR A 39 -19.80 -5.69 16.23
C THR A 39 -18.98 -6.91 16.60
N PRO A 40 -17.66 -6.78 16.79
CA PRO A 40 -16.86 -7.90 17.28
C PRO A 40 -17.17 -8.19 18.75
N SER A 41 -16.58 -9.24 19.28
CA SER A 41 -16.77 -9.72 20.65
C SER A 41 -16.34 -8.67 21.67
N ALA A 42 -17.29 -8.16 22.45
CA ALA A 42 -17.03 -7.21 23.53
C ALA A 42 -16.17 -7.83 24.64
N THR A 43 -16.35 -9.11 24.93
CA THR A 43 -15.58 -9.83 25.94
C THR A 43 -14.14 -10.05 25.52
N TYR A 44 -13.86 -10.25 24.23
CA TYR A 44 -12.50 -10.32 23.69
C TYR A 44 -11.72 -9.02 24.01
N PHE A 45 -12.38 -7.86 23.92
CA PHE A 45 -11.78 -6.56 24.27
C PHE A 45 -11.88 -6.18 25.75
N GLY A 46 -12.32 -7.10 26.62
CA GLY A 46 -12.47 -6.81 28.06
C GLY A 46 -13.59 -5.82 28.38
N LEU A 47 -14.55 -5.60 27.48
CA LEU A 47 -15.66 -4.65 27.64
C LEU A 47 -16.88 -5.26 28.35
N GLY A 48 -16.85 -6.55 28.71
CA GLY A 48 -17.97 -7.24 29.37
C GLY A 48 -19.24 -7.21 28.52
N SER A 49 -20.32 -6.63 29.07
CA SER A 49 -21.60 -6.44 28.38
C SER A 49 -21.67 -5.16 27.53
N GLY A 50 -20.54 -4.49 27.31
CA GLY A 50 -20.45 -3.31 26.45
C GLY A 50 -20.56 -3.64 24.96
N VAL A 51 -20.36 -2.62 24.12
CA VAL A 51 -20.34 -2.74 22.66
C VAL A 51 -18.91 -2.51 22.17
N ALA A 52 -18.36 -3.46 21.42
CA ALA A 52 -17.03 -3.30 20.85
C ALA A 52 -17.05 -2.33 19.65
N PRO A 53 -15.97 -1.55 19.44
CA PRO A 53 -15.84 -0.71 18.26
C PRO A 53 -15.74 -1.54 16.97
N THR A 54 -16.25 -0.98 15.88
CA THR A 54 -16.20 -1.58 14.54
C THR A 54 -14.95 -1.20 13.75
N GLU A 55 -14.09 -0.36 14.33
CA GLU A 55 -12.78 -0.03 13.82
C GLU A 55 -11.78 -0.08 14.99
N VAL A 56 -10.80 -0.96 14.86
CA VAL A 56 -9.77 -1.20 15.87
C VAL A 56 -8.42 -1.08 15.20
N LEU A 57 -7.57 -0.22 15.74
CA LEU A 57 -6.16 -0.11 15.39
C LEU A 57 -5.34 -0.47 16.63
N THR A 58 -4.37 -1.38 16.48
CA THR A 58 -3.53 -1.81 17.59
C THR A 58 -2.19 -1.08 17.59
N THR A 59 -1.52 -1.07 18.73
CA THR A 59 -0.20 -0.45 18.88
C THR A 59 0.75 -1.39 19.58
N HIS A 60 2.04 -1.26 19.28
CA HIS A 60 3.12 -2.02 19.93
C HIS A 60 3.53 -1.48 21.31
N ASN A 61 2.77 -0.57 21.92
CA ASN A 61 3.27 0.15 23.10
C ASN A 61 3.61 -0.77 24.29
N ARG A 62 2.74 -1.75 24.59
CA ARG A 62 3.02 -2.71 25.68
C ARG A 62 4.21 -3.61 25.40
N VAL A 63 4.43 -3.99 24.14
CA VAL A 63 5.61 -4.78 23.73
C VAL A 63 6.88 -3.95 23.94
N ARG A 64 6.87 -2.67 23.54
CA ARG A 64 8.00 -1.76 23.73
C ARG A 64 8.35 -1.52 25.20
N GLU A 65 7.36 -1.57 26.08
CA GLU A 65 7.55 -1.46 27.53
C GLU A 65 7.95 -2.80 28.18
N GLY A 66 7.94 -3.91 27.44
CA GLY A 66 8.20 -5.26 27.97
C GLY A 66 7.08 -5.80 28.86
N LEU A 67 5.86 -5.28 28.71
CA LEU A 67 4.71 -5.54 29.59
C LEU A 67 3.60 -6.38 28.94
N GLY A 68 3.85 -6.96 27.77
CA GLY A 68 2.87 -7.79 27.09
C GLY A 68 3.35 -8.32 25.75
N GLU A 69 2.50 -9.16 25.16
CA GLU A 69 2.72 -9.73 23.84
C GLU A 69 2.26 -8.79 22.73
N GLU A 70 2.73 -9.09 21.52
CA GLU A 70 2.31 -8.39 20.32
C GLU A 70 0.82 -8.64 20.03
N PRO A 71 0.04 -7.61 19.63
CA PRO A 71 -1.35 -7.82 19.23
C PRO A 71 -1.48 -8.83 18.09
N GLU A 72 -2.48 -9.71 18.17
CA GLU A 72 -2.75 -10.77 17.17
C GLU A 72 -3.08 -10.21 15.77
N PHE A 73 -3.50 -8.94 15.70
CA PHE A 73 -3.78 -8.21 14.47
C PHE A 73 -3.34 -6.75 14.58
N ASN A 74 -3.07 -6.11 13.44
CA ASN A 74 -2.70 -4.70 13.32
C ASN A 74 -3.94 -3.81 13.28
N SER A 75 -4.95 -4.21 12.49
CA SER A 75 -6.22 -3.52 12.41
C SER A 75 -7.37 -4.43 12.04
N MET A 76 -8.58 -4.05 12.47
CA MET A 76 -9.84 -4.68 12.12
C MET A 76 -10.88 -3.60 11.87
N THR A 77 -11.50 -3.61 10.68
CA THR A 77 -12.46 -2.59 10.27
C THR A 77 -13.67 -3.23 9.60
N TYR A 78 -14.85 -2.83 10.04
CA TYR A 78 -16.10 -3.10 9.34
C TYR A 78 -16.27 -2.08 8.21
N HIS A 79 -16.34 -2.56 6.98
CA HIS A 79 -16.51 -1.72 5.79
C HIS A 79 -17.98 -1.40 5.45
N GLY A 80 -18.92 -1.99 6.18
CA GLY A 80 -20.35 -1.78 6.02
C GLY A 80 -21.11 -3.06 5.67
N LYS A 81 -22.41 -2.91 5.40
CA LYS A 81 -23.29 -4.03 5.07
C LYS A 81 -23.02 -4.56 3.66
N LEU A 82 -23.04 -5.88 3.52
CA LEU A 82 -23.08 -6.56 2.24
C LEU A 82 -24.44 -6.27 1.59
N ARG A 83 -24.44 -5.53 0.47
CA ARG A 83 -25.68 -5.14 -0.22
C ARG A 83 -26.08 -6.14 -1.30
N LYS A 84 -25.10 -6.76 -1.95
CA LYS A 84 -25.30 -7.67 -3.06
C LYS A 84 -24.32 -8.84 -3.00
N VAL A 85 -24.79 -9.99 -3.45
CA VAL A 85 -24.00 -11.20 -3.72
C VAL A 85 -24.29 -11.60 -5.16
N ASP A 86 -23.25 -11.73 -5.98
CA ASP A 86 -23.36 -12.08 -7.40
C ASP A 86 -24.38 -11.24 -8.20
N GLY A 87 -24.45 -9.95 -7.87
CA GLY A 87 -25.35 -8.98 -8.52
C GLY A 87 -26.79 -8.97 -8.00
N ALA A 88 -27.20 -9.97 -7.21
CA ALA A 88 -28.49 -10.02 -6.54
C ALA A 88 -28.44 -9.37 -5.14
N PRO A 89 -29.54 -8.84 -4.59
CA PRO A 89 -29.60 -8.36 -3.21
C PRO A 89 -29.15 -9.45 -2.22
N ALA A 90 -28.35 -9.07 -1.22
CA ALA A 90 -27.94 -10.00 -0.18
C ALA A 90 -29.18 -10.48 0.61
N GLU A 91 -29.34 -11.80 0.75
CA GLU A 91 -30.46 -12.40 1.48
C GLU A 91 -30.34 -12.24 2.99
N ARG A 92 -29.09 -12.18 3.49
CA ARG A 92 -28.78 -12.03 4.91
C ARG A 92 -28.15 -10.68 5.19
N ASP A 93 -28.50 -10.14 6.35
CA ASP A 93 -27.90 -8.94 6.92
C ASP A 93 -26.48 -9.29 7.41
N GLU A 94 -25.51 -9.21 6.49
CA GLU A 94 -24.09 -9.46 6.76
C GLU A 94 -23.26 -8.17 6.64
N TRP A 95 -22.16 -8.09 7.39
CA TRP A 95 -21.16 -7.02 7.34
C TRP A 95 -19.86 -7.53 6.74
N VAL A 96 -19.22 -6.71 5.92
CA VAL A 96 -17.88 -6.98 5.40
C VAL A 96 -16.85 -6.48 6.40
N VAL A 97 -15.94 -7.34 6.81
CA VAL A 97 -14.86 -7.02 7.75
C VAL A 97 -13.52 -7.30 7.09
N LYS A 98 -12.55 -6.40 7.32
CA LYS A 98 -11.17 -6.56 6.91
C LYS A 98 -10.27 -6.55 8.14
N ILE A 99 -9.36 -7.52 8.19
CA ILE A 99 -8.36 -7.66 9.24
C ILE A 99 -6.98 -7.69 8.56
N PHE A 100 -6.06 -6.86 9.07
CA PHE A 100 -4.64 -6.95 8.77
C PHE A 100 -3.92 -7.54 9.98
N SER A 101 -3.07 -8.54 9.75
CA SER A 101 -2.31 -9.23 10.80
C SER A 101 -0.92 -9.65 10.30
N LYS A 102 0.02 -9.82 11.23
CA LYS A 102 1.37 -10.33 10.91
C LYS A 102 1.43 -11.85 10.72
N ALA A 103 0.40 -12.57 11.20
CA ALA A 103 0.25 -14.01 11.02
C ALA A 103 -1.15 -14.32 10.50
N ARG A 104 -1.34 -15.52 9.95
CA ARG A 104 -2.64 -16.00 9.51
C ARG A 104 -3.61 -16.06 10.68
N VAL A 105 -4.78 -15.43 10.53
CA VAL A 105 -5.88 -15.55 11.48
C VAL A 105 -6.69 -16.81 11.14
N GLU A 106 -6.78 -17.73 12.11
CA GLU A 106 -7.47 -19.01 11.96
C GLU A 106 -8.99 -18.91 12.12
N ASP A 107 -9.73 -19.87 11.55
CA ASP A 107 -11.20 -19.89 11.61
C ASP A 107 -11.71 -19.90 13.05
N ALA A 108 -11.08 -20.67 13.95
CA ALA A 108 -11.44 -20.71 15.36
C ALA A 108 -11.31 -19.35 16.05
N TRP A 109 -10.31 -18.55 15.65
CA TRP A 109 -10.15 -17.19 16.15
C TRP A 109 -11.27 -16.28 15.62
N LEU A 110 -11.64 -16.40 14.35
CA LEU A 110 -12.75 -15.64 13.76
C LEU A 110 -14.07 -15.98 14.45
N GLU A 111 -14.34 -17.26 14.71
CA GLU A 111 -15.55 -17.70 15.42
C GLU A 111 -15.57 -17.19 16.87
N ASN A 112 -14.43 -17.11 17.55
CA ASN A 112 -14.33 -16.47 18.86
C ASN A 112 -14.57 -14.95 18.79
N MET A 113 -14.06 -14.30 17.75
CA MET A 113 -14.17 -12.85 17.56
C MET A 113 -15.58 -12.41 17.17
N PHE A 114 -16.28 -13.16 16.32
CA PHE A 114 -17.60 -12.77 15.77
C PHE A 114 -18.76 -13.61 16.31
N GLY A 115 -18.47 -14.65 17.09
CA GLY A 115 -19.45 -15.59 17.64
C GLY A 115 -19.68 -16.79 16.72
N ALA A 116 -19.79 -17.97 17.34
CA ALA A 116 -19.90 -19.25 16.65
C ALA A 116 -21.07 -19.27 15.65
N GLY A 117 -20.78 -19.55 14.38
CA GLY A 117 -21.75 -19.64 13.29
C GLY A 117 -22.18 -18.28 12.71
N ASN A 118 -21.57 -17.19 13.15
CA ASN A 118 -21.81 -15.86 12.59
C ASN A 118 -20.82 -15.50 11.48
N VAL A 119 -19.76 -16.27 11.27
CA VAL A 119 -18.80 -16.06 10.17
C VAL A 119 -19.39 -16.61 8.87
N GLY A 120 -19.43 -15.77 7.83
CA GLY A 120 -19.88 -16.11 6.49
C GLY A 120 -18.72 -16.57 5.61
N TRP A 121 -18.51 -15.92 4.47
CA TRP A 121 -17.36 -16.24 3.62
C TRP A 121 -16.07 -15.67 4.21
N VAL A 122 -14.94 -16.31 3.91
CA VAL A 122 -13.61 -15.86 4.32
C VAL A 122 -12.66 -15.95 3.14
N LEU A 123 -12.02 -14.82 2.81
CA LEU A 123 -10.94 -14.71 1.83
C LEU A 123 -9.66 -14.32 2.57
N ARG A 124 -8.60 -15.11 2.38
CA ARG A 124 -7.28 -14.85 2.95
C ARG A 124 -6.28 -14.60 1.85
N LYS A 125 -5.51 -13.54 1.99
CA LYS A 125 -4.51 -13.14 1.01
C LYS A 125 -3.27 -12.61 1.70
N GLU A 126 -2.12 -13.04 1.22
CA GLU A 126 -0.81 -12.59 1.68
C GLU A 126 -0.22 -11.61 0.68
N TRP A 127 0.48 -10.62 1.22
CA TRP A 127 1.16 -9.58 0.46
C TRP A 127 2.45 -9.17 1.15
N ASP A 128 3.50 -9.00 0.38
CA ASP A 128 4.63 -8.16 0.76
C ASP A 128 4.20 -6.71 0.46
N ALA A 129 3.60 -6.06 1.45
CA ALA A 129 2.71 -4.93 1.23
C ALA A 129 3.43 -3.62 0.91
N TYR A 130 4.53 -3.35 1.60
CA TYR A 130 5.37 -2.17 1.43
C TYR A 130 6.76 -2.43 2.01
N PRO A 131 7.81 -1.72 1.56
CA PRO A 131 9.14 -1.84 2.14
C PRO A 131 9.13 -1.51 3.64
N VAL A 132 9.96 -2.18 4.41
CA VAL A 132 10.32 -1.69 5.74
C VAL A 132 11.11 -0.40 5.54
N LEU A 133 10.70 0.67 6.22
CA LEU A 133 11.27 2.00 6.07
C LEU A 133 12.14 2.35 7.31
N PRO A 134 13.36 1.78 7.44
CA PRO A 134 14.28 2.23 8.47
C PRO A 134 14.77 3.64 8.13
N PRO A 135 15.22 4.43 9.12
CA PRO A 135 15.97 5.65 8.84
C PRO A 135 17.15 5.34 7.92
N THR A 136 17.13 5.90 6.72
CA THR A 136 18.16 5.67 5.68
C THR A 136 18.58 6.98 5.04
N VAL A 137 19.82 7.00 4.54
CA VAL A 137 20.40 8.09 3.73
C VAL A 137 20.83 7.60 2.34
N SER A 138 20.62 6.31 2.06
CA SER A 138 20.97 5.67 0.80
C SER A 138 19.71 5.09 0.18
N PHE A 139 19.56 5.31 -1.13
CA PHE A 139 18.40 4.89 -1.90
C PHE A 139 18.86 4.10 -3.14
N PRO A 140 18.00 3.21 -3.68
CA PRO A 140 18.30 2.52 -4.92
C PRO A 140 18.62 3.47 -6.08
N PRO A 141 19.46 3.03 -7.03
CA PRO A 141 19.73 3.81 -8.23
C PRO A 141 18.48 3.88 -9.13
N ILE A 142 18.22 5.07 -9.69
CA ILE A 142 17.15 5.27 -10.68
C ILE A 142 17.60 4.78 -12.07
N LYS A 143 18.83 5.06 -12.48
CA LYS A 143 19.39 4.59 -13.76
C LYS A 143 20.15 3.29 -13.55
N LEU A 144 19.64 2.19 -14.06
CA LEU A 144 20.28 0.87 -13.91
C LEU A 144 21.28 0.58 -15.03
N ALA A 145 20.98 1.01 -16.25
CA ALA A 145 21.86 0.92 -17.41
C ALA A 145 21.45 1.98 -18.45
N LYS A 146 22.16 2.07 -19.57
CA LYS A 146 21.73 2.91 -20.69
C LYS A 146 20.33 2.44 -21.17
N GLY A 147 19.37 3.36 -21.21
CA GLY A 147 17.99 3.07 -21.60
C GLY A 147 17.19 2.22 -20.59
N LEU A 148 17.72 1.93 -19.39
CA LEU A 148 17.04 1.12 -18.37
C LEU A 148 16.96 1.86 -17.04
N TYR A 149 15.73 2.08 -16.58
CA TYR A 149 15.42 2.89 -15.41
C TYR A 149 14.55 2.10 -14.43
N TYR A 150 14.77 2.30 -13.12
CA TYR A 150 14.04 1.67 -12.05
C TYR A 150 13.08 2.65 -11.40
N VAL A 151 11.80 2.56 -11.77
CA VAL A 151 10.73 3.42 -11.26
C VAL A 151 10.60 3.29 -9.74
N ASN A 152 10.61 2.07 -9.22
CA ASN A 152 10.45 1.82 -7.78
C ASN A 152 11.69 2.14 -6.94
N ALA A 153 12.70 2.82 -7.50
CA ALA A 153 13.82 3.32 -6.70
C ALA A 153 13.35 4.25 -5.56
N PHE A 154 12.15 4.82 -5.68
CA PHE A 154 11.56 5.74 -4.72
C PHE A 154 10.74 5.05 -3.60
N GLU A 155 10.32 3.79 -3.78
CA GLU A 155 9.51 3.08 -2.78
C GLU A 155 10.16 3.01 -1.38
N PRO A 156 11.49 2.82 -1.22
CA PRO A 156 12.13 2.81 0.09
C PRO A 156 12.21 4.17 0.79
N PHE A 157 11.84 5.26 0.09
CA PHE A 157 11.66 6.58 0.69
C PHE A 157 10.21 6.78 1.13
N ILE A 158 9.27 6.54 0.21
CA ILE A 158 7.83 6.68 0.44
C ILE A 158 7.08 5.73 -0.49
N SER A 159 6.39 4.74 0.09
CA SER A 159 5.73 3.67 -0.67
C SER A 159 4.25 3.97 -0.87
N THR A 160 3.93 4.91 -1.75
CA THR A 160 2.53 5.23 -2.09
C THR A 160 2.29 5.21 -3.59
N MET A 161 1.04 5.01 -4.00
CA MET A 161 0.68 4.99 -5.42
C MET A 161 0.95 6.33 -6.10
N GLU A 162 0.74 7.44 -5.40
CA GLU A 162 0.94 8.80 -5.89
C GLU A 162 2.41 9.06 -6.19
N THR A 163 3.28 8.64 -5.29
CA THR A 163 4.73 8.86 -5.41
C THR A 163 5.33 7.99 -6.51
N GLU A 164 4.81 6.79 -6.71
CA GLU A 164 5.19 5.92 -7.83
C GLU A 164 4.72 6.48 -9.19
N THR A 165 3.57 7.16 -9.20
CA THR A 165 3.04 7.85 -10.39
C THR A 165 3.95 9.03 -10.78
N ILE A 166 4.42 9.81 -9.80
CA ILE A 166 5.39 10.90 -10.01
C ILE A 166 6.74 10.33 -10.46
N ALA A 167 7.24 9.28 -9.82
CA ALA A 167 8.49 8.61 -10.18
C ALA A 167 8.46 8.12 -11.64
N SER A 168 7.33 7.54 -12.07
CA SER A 168 7.13 7.08 -13.45
C SER A 168 7.26 8.23 -14.46
N ARG A 169 6.61 9.37 -14.19
CA ARG A 169 6.71 10.56 -15.06
C ARG A 169 8.15 11.06 -15.14
N ASN A 170 8.82 11.17 -14.00
CA ASN A 170 10.20 11.65 -13.95
C ASN A 170 11.17 10.70 -14.67
N VAL A 171 10.94 9.39 -14.60
CA VAL A 171 11.74 8.40 -15.35
C VAL A 171 11.54 8.56 -16.86
N VAL A 172 10.32 8.79 -17.33
CA VAL A 172 10.07 9.06 -18.76
C VAL A 172 10.79 10.33 -19.21
N ASP A 173 10.73 11.39 -18.42
CA ASP A 173 11.43 12.65 -18.71
C ASP A 173 12.96 12.44 -18.78
N LEU A 174 13.53 11.74 -17.80
CA LEU A 174 14.95 11.37 -17.80
C LEU A 174 15.35 10.57 -19.03
N LEU A 175 14.52 9.60 -19.44
CA LEU A 175 14.75 8.78 -20.63
C LEU A 175 14.72 9.60 -21.92
N LEU A 176 13.79 10.54 -22.05
CA LEU A 176 13.72 11.45 -23.20
C LEU A 176 14.95 12.34 -23.28
N HIS A 177 15.42 12.85 -22.14
CA HIS A 177 16.60 13.69 -22.07
C HIS A 177 17.87 12.91 -22.45
N ASP A 178 18.05 11.71 -21.88
CA ASP A 178 19.24 10.90 -22.08
C ASP A 178 19.40 10.38 -23.51
N GLU A 179 18.30 9.96 -24.16
CA GLU A 179 18.35 9.28 -25.46
C GLU A 179 18.02 10.19 -26.66
N TRP A 180 17.27 11.29 -26.44
CA TRP A 180 16.80 12.15 -27.53
C TRP A 180 17.02 13.65 -27.31
N ASN A 181 17.61 14.08 -26.18
CA ASN A 181 17.73 15.49 -25.82
C ASN A 181 16.38 16.23 -25.89
N ALA A 182 15.32 15.56 -25.44
CA ALA A 182 13.96 16.06 -25.38
C ALA A 182 13.43 15.96 -23.94
N GLY A 183 12.36 16.68 -23.62
CA GLY A 183 11.67 16.59 -22.33
C GLY A 183 10.17 16.41 -22.53
N ILE A 184 9.47 16.00 -21.47
CA ILE A 184 8.00 15.96 -21.44
C ILE A 184 7.44 17.36 -21.63
N CYS A 185 8.06 18.36 -21.00
CA CYS A 185 7.76 19.77 -21.25
C CYS A 185 8.74 20.35 -22.29
N PRO A 186 8.27 21.28 -23.15
CA PRO A 186 9.16 22.03 -24.01
C PRO A 186 10.21 22.79 -23.18
N ALA A 187 11.42 22.95 -23.72
CA ALA A 187 12.40 23.84 -23.10
C ALA A 187 11.83 25.26 -23.03
N ALA A 188 11.83 25.86 -21.84
CA ALA A 188 11.41 27.25 -21.66
C ALA A 188 12.27 28.15 -22.55
N VAL A 189 11.64 28.88 -23.45
CA VAL A 189 12.27 29.95 -24.24
C VAL A 189 12.33 31.18 -23.33
N GLU A 190 13.39 31.99 -23.41
CA GLU A 190 13.48 33.25 -22.65
C GLU A 190 12.20 34.09 -22.86
N GLY A 191 11.38 34.24 -21.81
CA GLY A 191 10.06 34.87 -21.84
C GLY A 191 8.89 33.99 -21.35
N ASP A 192 9.09 32.68 -21.18
CA ASP A 192 8.01 31.74 -20.83
C ASP A 192 7.59 31.78 -19.34
N GLU A 193 8.38 32.36 -18.43
CA GLU A 193 8.04 32.40 -17.00
C GLU A 193 6.71 33.13 -16.73
N GLU A 194 6.43 34.22 -17.46
CA GLU A 194 5.16 34.95 -17.36
C GLU A 194 3.99 34.16 -17.98
N ALA A 195 4.20 33.48 -19.10
CA ALA A 195 3.18 32.66 -19.76
C ALA A 195 2.82 31.39 -18.95
N THR A 196 3.80 30.78 -18.28
CA THR A 196 3.60 29.64 -17.39
C THR A 196 2.83 30.06 -16.14
N ALA A 197 3.14 31.24 -15.60
CA ALA A 197 2.40 31.81 -14.46
C ALA A 197 0.95 32.19 -14.81
N GLU A 198 0.64 32.54 -16.07
CA GLU A 198 -0.74 32.74 -16.52
C GLU A 198 -1.49 31.42 -16.74
N LYS A 199 -0.87 30.41 -17.36
CA LYS A 199 -1.48 29.07 -17.50
C LYS A 199 -1.74 28.41 -16.16
N ALA A 200 -0.87 28.62 -15.17
CA ALA A 200 -1.06 28.12 -13.81
C ALA A 200 -2.27 28.73 -13.07
N LYS A 201 -2.91 29.77 -13.63
CA LYS A 201 -4.18 30.33 -13.14
C LYS A 201 -5.41 29.66 -13.75
N ASP A 202 -5.24 28.74 -14.71
CA ASP A 202 -6.33 27.88 -15.16
C ASP A 202 -6.65 26.88 -14.04
N ASP A 203 -7.92 26.80 -13.63
CA ASP A 203 -8.40 25.86 -12.60
C ASP A 203 -8.14 24.39 -12.98
N LYS A 204 -7.82 24.11 -14.24
CA LYS A 204 -7.46 22.78 -14.76
C LYS A 204 -5.96 22.50 -14.78
N PHE A 205 -5.12 23.51 -14.52
CA PHE A 205 -3.67 23.33 -14.53
C PHE A 205 -3.23 22.48 -13.34
N VAL A 206 -2.50 21.41 -13.63
CA VAL A 206 -1.94 20.51 -12.65
C VAL A 206 -0.43 20.70 -12.61
N LEU A 207 0.04 21.40 -11.57
CA LEU A 207 1.46 21.63 -11.33
C LEU A 207 2.24 20.29 -11.29
N GLY A 208 3.32 20.22 -12.07
CA GLY A 208 4.15 19.01 -12.19
C GLY A 208 3.65 18.00 -13.22
N TRP A 209 2.48 18.22 -13.83
CA TRP A 209 1.94 17.41 -14.92
C TRP A 209 1.86 18.20 -16.23
N ASP A 210 1.32 19.42 -16.15
CA ASP A 210 1.11 20.30 -17.30
C ASP A 210 2.32 21.22 -17.58
N CYS A 211 2.37 21.68 -18.84
CA CYS A 211 3.25 22.69 -19.39
C CYS A 211 2.38 23.68 -20.22
#